data_AF-A0A7Z8ZX56-F1
#
_entry.id   AF-A0A7Z8ZX56-F1
#
_cell.length_a   1.000
_cell.length_b   1.000
_cell.length_c   1.000
_cell.angle_alpha   90.00
_cell.angle_beta   90.00
_cell.angle_gamma   90.00
#
_symmetry.space_group_name_H-M   'P 1'
#
loop_
_entity.id
_entity.type
_entity.pdbx_description
1 polymer ?
#
loop_
_entity_poly.entity_id
_entity_poly.type
_entity_poly.pdbx_seq_one_letter_code
_entity_poly.pdbx_strand_id
1 'polypeptide(L)'
;MVERVRNILKKFYVTELQNDVLNQLVNDTGLGSFSNYARRMLFKETSLFIQFDESQFEELIYSLRRVENNLRQLSSIAEQSQNIQAYRAIEYSRRLVSHYEKQLTRYHKQKKRKLLSKGA
;
A
#
# COMPACT_ATOMS: atom_id res chain seq x y z
N MET A 1 0.41 -4.83 -40.48
CA MET A 1 0.49 -5.86 -39.41
C MET A 1 1.03 -5.20 -38.16
N VAL A 2 0.36 -5.32 -37.02
CA VAL A 2 0.88 -4.78 -35.75
C VAL A 2 1.92 -5.76 -35.22
N GLU A 3 3.17 -5.32 -35.17
CA GLU A 3 4.26 -6.12 -34.63
C GLU A 3 4.06 -6.31 -33.11
N ARG A 4 4.00 -7.56 -32.67
CA ARG A 4 3.84 -7.86 -31.25
C ARG A 4 5.17 -7.69 -30.56
N VAL A 5 5.21 -6.84 -29.52
CA VAL A 5 6.37 -6.72 -28.61
C VAL A 5 6.82 -8.07 -28.04
N ARG A 6 5.87 -9.01 -27.86
CA ARG A 6 6.15 -10.39 -27.41
C ARG A 6 5.72 -11.37 -28.51
N ASN A 7 6.68 -11.79 -29.32
CA ASN A 7 6.47 -12.66 -30.48
C ASN A 7 6.88 -14.14 -30.25
N ILE A 8 7.61 -14.44 -29.16
CA ILE A 8 8.02 -15.81 -28.81
C ILE A 8 6.98 -16.48 -27.90
N LEU A 9 6.50 -17.67 -28.30
CA LEU A 9 5.58 -18.50 -27.52
C LEU A 9 6.33 -19.63 -26.79
N LYS A 10 6.07 -19.80 -25.48
CA LYS A 10 6.54 -20.94 -24.68
C LYS A 10 5.32 -21.75 -24.23
N LYS A 11 5.38 -23.08 -24.35
CA LYS A 11 4.32 -24.03 -24.00
C LYS A 11 4.87 -25.11 -23.08
N PHE A 12 4.06 -25.56 -22.14
CA PHE A 12 4.34 -26.70 -21.27
C PHE A 12 3.02 -27.40 -20.92
N TYR A 13 3.10 -28.65 -20.50
CA TYR A 13 1.93 -29.44 -20.13
C TYR A 13 1.71 -29.40 -18.61
N VAL A 14 0.45 -29.40 -18.21
CA VAL A 14 0.01 -29.47 -16.81
C VAL A 14 -1.08 -30.53 -16.68
N THR A 15 -1.20 -31.12 -15.49
CA THR A 15 -2.36 -31.94 -15.14
C THR A 15 -3.59 -31.06 -14.88
N GLU A 16 -4.78 -31.66 -14.84
CA GLU A 16 -6.02 -30.95 -14.48
C GLU A 16 -5.90 -30.28 -13.10
N LEU A 17 -5.41 -31.03 -12.10
CA LEU A 17 -5.16 -30.50 -10.76
C LEU A 17 -4.20 -29.30 -10.77
N GLN A 18 -3.12 -29.38 -11.55
CA GLN A 18 -2.17 -28.26 -11.68
C GLN A 18 -2.80 -27.05 -12.37
N ASN A 19 -3.68 -27.26 -13.35
CA ASN A 19 -4.41 -26.19 -14.03
C ASN A 19 -5.37 -25.47 -13.08
N ASP A 20 -6.08 -26.21 -12.22
CA ASP A 20 -6.97 -25.63 -11.21
C ASP A 20 -6.20 -24.78 -10.20
N VAL A 21 -5.06 -25.28 -9.72
CA VAL A 21 -4.15 -24.54 -8.84
C VAL A 21 -3.64 -23.27 -9.54
N LEU A 22 -3.25 -23.35 -10.82
CA LEU A 22 -2.81 -22.19 -11.58
C LEU A 22 -3.91 -21.14 -11.73
N ASN A 23 -5.16 -21.55 -11.95
CA ASN A 23 -6.28 -20.61 -12.04
C ASN A 23 -6.53 -19.89 -10.71
N GLN A 24 -6.45 -20.61 -9.59
CA GLN A 24 -6.53 -20.00 -8.25
C GLN A 24 -5.40 -18.97 -8.06
N LEU A 25 -4.15 -19.35 -8.34
CA LEU A 25 -3.00 -18.44 -8.20
C LEU A 25 -3.10 -17.20 -9.11
N VAL A 26 -3.65 -17.34 -10.32
CA VAL A 26 -3.92 -16.21 -11.21
C VAL A 26 -4.96 -15.25 -10.61
N ASN A 27 -6.03 -15.80 -10.01
CA ASN A 27 -7.07 -15.01 -9.36
C ASN A 27 -6.51 -14.28 -8.12
N ASP A 28 -5.80 -14.98 -7.26
CA ASP A 28 -5.25 -14.45 -6.02
C ASP A 28 -4.24 -13.31 -6.28
N THR A 29 -3.45 -13.41 -7.35
CA THR A 29 -2.48 -12.37 -7.70
C THR A 29 -3.08 -11.17 -8.44
N GLY A 30 -4.33 -11.24 -8.89
CA GLY A 30 -5.00 -10.16 -9.64
C GLY A 30 -4.35 -9.83 -10.99
N LEU A 31 -3.50 -10.71 -11.54
CA LEU A 31 -2.75 -10.46 -12.78
C LEU A 31 -3.58 -10.62 -14.07
N GLY A 32 -4.85 -11.02 -13.94
CA GLY A 32 -5.88 -11.04 -14.98
C GLY A 32 -5.71 -12.09 -16.08
N SER A 33 -4.53 -12.70 -16.21
CA SER A 33 -4.31 -13.83 -17.12
C SER A 33 -3.12 -14.69 -16.70
N PHE A 34 -3.17 -15.97 -17.06
CA PHE A 34 -2.05 -16.89 -16.91
C PHE A 34 -0.76 -16.36 -17.56
N SER A 35 -0.86 -15.73 -18.72
CA SER A 35 0.30 -15.14 -19.42
C SER A 35 0.99 -14.05 -18.60
N ASN A 36 0.25 -13.21 -17.89
CA ASN A 36 0.84 -12.19 -17.01
C ASN A 36 1.42 -12.80 -15.74
N TYR A 37 0.69 -13.74 -15.15
CA TYR A 37 1.14 -14.52 -14.00
C TYR A 37 2.46 -15.25 -14.27
N ALA A 38 2.52 -16.05 -15.33
CA ALA A 38 3.71 -16.82 -15.69
C ALA A 38 4.92 -15.91 -15.95
N ARG A 39 4.75 -14.80 -16.68
CA ARG A 39 5.86 -13.86 -16.89
C ARG A 39 6.34 -13.23 -15.60
N ARG A 40 5.43 -12.88 -14.70
CA ARG A 40 5.79 -12.33 -13.39
C ARG A 40 6.53 -13.37 -12.56
N MET A 41 6.09 -14.63 -12.53
CA MET A 41 6.74 -15.66 -11.72
C MET A 41 8.07 -16.14 -12.32
N LEU A 42 8.19 -16.20 -13.65
CA LEU A 42 9.40 -16.66 -14.33
C LEU A 42 10.52 -15.61 -14.39
N PHE A 43 10.17 -14.31 -14.41
CA PHE A 43 11.14 -13.23 -14.65
C PHE A 43 11.20 -12.19 -13.54
N LYS A 44 10.56 -12.41 -12.40
CA LYS A 44 10.77 -11.56 -11.22
C LYS A 44 12.05 -11.99 -10.55
N GLU A 45 12.93 -11.03 -10.24
CA GLU A 45 14.16 -11.26 -9.47
C GLU A 45 13.86 -11.93 -8.12
N THR A 46 12.62 -11.79 -7.61
CA THR A 46 12.16 -12.32 -6.32
C THR A 46 11.06 -13.37 -6.49
N SER A 47 11.34 -14.62 -6.15
CA SER A 47 10.43 -15.77 -6.29
C SER A 47 9.19 -15.72 -5.38
N LEU A 48 9.15 -14.79 -4.42
CA LEU A 48 8.07 -14.68 -3.44
C LEU A 48 7.09 -13.56 -3.81
N PHE A 49 5.83 -13.91 -4.09
CA PHE A 49 4.71 -12.97 -4.09
C PHE A 49 4.32 -12.69 -2.64
N ILE A 50 4.95 -11.68 -2.03
CA ILE A 50 4.56 -11.18 -0.72
C ILE A 50 3.52 -10.10 -0.92
N GLN A 51 2.27 -10.43 -0.65
CA GLN A 51 1.21 -9.43 -0.49
C GLN A 51 1.21 -8.97 0.97
N PHE A 52 1.38 -7.68 1.18
CA PHE A 52 1.23 -7.08 2.51
C PHE A 52 -0.24 -6.74 2.71
N ASP A 53 -0.85 -7.27 3.77
CA ASP A 53 -2.07 -6.71 4.29
C ASP A 53 -1.75 -5.35 4.93
N GLU A 54 -2.34 -4.28 4.38
CA GLU A 54 -2.14 -2.91 4.85
C GLU A 54 -3.36 -2.37 5.61
N SER A 55 -4.41 -3.17 5.78
CA SER A 55 -5.69 -2.75 6.39
C SER A 55 -5.50 -2.03 7.73
N GLN A 56 -4.80 -2.65 8.68
CA GLN A 56 -4.54 -2.06 10.00
C GLN A 56 -3.72 -0.78 9.94
N PHE A 57 -2.79 -0.69 8.99
CA PHE A 57 -1.99 0.53 8.80
C PHE A 57 -2.85 1.66 8.22
N GLU A 58 -3.69 1.35 7.25
CA GLU A 58 -4.64 2.31 6.66
C GLU A 58 -5.65 2.80 7.71
N GLU A 59 -6.18 1.92 8.55
CA GLU A 59 -7.06 2.26 9.67
C GLU A 59 -6.38 3.18 10.70
N LEU A 60 -5.11 2.92 11.01
CA LEU A 60 -4.31 3.78 11.89
C LEU A 60 -4.14 5.18 11.30
N ILE A 61 -3.73 5.29 10.03
CA ILE A 61 -3.55 6.58 9.36
C ILE A 61 -4.88 7.34 9.27
N TYR A 62 -5.97 6.63 8.98
CA TYR A 62 -7.31 7.20 8.98
C TYR A 62 -7.68 7.77 10.36
N SER A 63 -7.40 7.02 11.42
CA SER A 63 -7.66 7.45 12.80
C SER A 63 -6.85 8.70 13.17
N LEU A 64 -5.57 8.76 12.80
CA LEU A 64 -4.72 9.96 13.01
C LEU A 64 -5.27 11.18 12.28
N ARG A 65 -5.75 11.02 11.04
CA ARG A 65 -6.38 12.12 10.28
C ARG A 65 -7.67 12.61 10.92
N ARG A 66 -8.46 11.72 11.53
CA ARG A 66 -9.63 12.14 12.31
C ARG A 66 -9.23 12.97 13.53
N VAL A 67 -8.18 12.58 14.26
CA VAL A 67 -7.65 13.37 15.36
C VAL A 67 -7.17 14.75 14.87
N GLU A 68 -6.42 14.81 13.78
CA GLU A 68 -5.98 16.09 13.19
C GLU A 68 -7.16 16.99 12.82
N ASN A 69 -8.20 16.42 12.21
CA ASN A 69 -9.42 17.16 11.85
C ASN A 69 -10.17 17.68 13.08
N ASN A 70 -10.28 16.87 14.14
CA ASN A 70 -10.90 17.31 15.40
C ASN A 70 -10.11 18.45 16.05
N LEU A 71 -8.77 18.34 16.08
CA LEU A 71 -7.90 19.42 16.57
C LEU A 71 -8.05 20.70 15.75
N ARG A 72 -8.20 20.60 14.42
CA ARG A 72 -8.47 21.77 13.57
C ARG A 72 -9.79 22.45 13.94
N GLN A 73 -10.85 21.68 14.18
CA GLN A 73 -12.14 22.23 14.61
C GLN A 73 -12.04 22.92 15.97
N LEU A 74 -11.39 22.27 16.95
CA LEU A 74 -11.16 22.85 18.28
C LEU A 74 -10.31 24.12 18.23
N SER A 75 -9.31 24.16 17.36
CA SER A 75 -8.48 25.35 17.13
C SER A 75 -9.33 26.51 16.62
N SER A 76 -10.20 26.26 15.64
CA SER A 76 -11.14 27.27 15.11
C SER A 76 -12.10 27.80 16.18
N ILE A 77 -12.61 26.92 17.06
CA ILE A 77 -13.47 27.32 18.19
C ILE A 77 -12.69 28.20 19.18
N ALA A 78 -11.46 27.81 19.54
CA ALA A 78 -10.62 28.57 20.47
C ALA A 78 -10.22 29.95 19.91
N GLU A 79 -9.99 30.04 18.60
CA GLU A 79 -9.74 31.30 17.89
C GLU A 79 -10.97 32.22 17.96
N GLN A 80 -12.15 31.69 17.64
CA GLN A 80 -13.42 32.44 17.72
C GLN A 80 -13.74 32.90 19.14
N SER A 81 -13.42 32.09 20.16
CA SER A 81 -13.60 32.44 21.57
C SER A 81 -12.52 33.39 22.10
N GLN A 82 -11.60 33.87 21.24
CA GLN A 82 -10.43 34.68 21.62
C GLN A 82 -9.54 34.05 22.70
N ASN A 83 -9.59 32.72 22.86
CA ASN A 83 -8.76 32.00 23.82
C ASN A 83 -7.40 31.65 23.18
N ILE A 84 -6.50 32.63 23.18
CA ILE A 84 -5.19 32.55 22.52
C ILE A 84 -4.33 31.41 23.10
N GLN A 85 -4.42 31.15 24.40
CA GLN A 85 -3.65 30.07 25.04
C GLN A 85 -4.12 28.70 24.55
N ALA A 86 -5.43 28.46 24.54
CA ALA A 86 -6.00 27.22 24.01
C ALA A 86 -5.70 27.04 22.52
N TYR A 87 -5.87 28.09 21.71
CA TYR A 87 -5.55 28.06 20.28
C TYR A 87 -4.10 27.60 20.04
N ARG A 88 -3.13 28.22 20.73
CA ARG A 88 -1.70 27.87 20.58
C ARG A 88 -1.41 26.42 20.96
N ALA A 89 -1.98 25.95 22.07
CA ALA A 89 -1.80 24.57 22.52
C ALA A 89 -2.37 23.57 21.51
N ILE A 90 -3.59 23.80 21.03
CA ILE A 90 -4.28 22.91 20.09
C ILE A 90 -3.57 22.90 18.73
N GLU A 91 -3.15 24.07 18.23
CA GLU A 91 -2.43 24.18 16.96
C GLU A 91 -1.06 23.51 17.03
N TYR A 92 -0.37 23.58 18.17
CA TYR A 92 0.84 22.80 18.41
C TYR A 92 0.58 21.29 18.36
N SER A 93 -0.45 20.80 19.07
CA SER A 93 -0.85 19.39 19.03
C SER A 93 -1.19 18.93 17.62
N ARG A 94 -1.89 19.76 16.83
CA ARG A 94 -2.24 19.46 15.45
C ARG A 94 -1.00 19.28 14.57
N ARG A 95 -0.02 20.18 14.70
CA ARG A 95 1.27 20.08 13.99
C ARG A 95 2.04 18.83 14.38
N LEU A 96 2.02 18.46 15.66
CA LEU A 96 2.67 17.26 16.18
C LEU A 96 2.04 15.99 15.58
N VAL A 97 0.72 15.88 15.57
CA VAL A 97 0.00 14.77 14.94
C VAL A 97 0.32 14.66 13.44
N SER A 98 0.27 15.78 12.71
CA SER A 98 0.60 15.80 11.28
C SER A 98 2.05 15.39 11.00
N HIS A 99 2.99 15.77 11.89
CA HIS A 99 4.38 15.37 11.79
C HIS A 99 4.53 13.84 11.94
N TYR A 100 3.91 13.25 12.96
CA TYR A 100 3.97 11.81 13.19
C TYR A 100 3.27 10.99 12.11
N GLU A 101 2.12 11.41 11.60
CA GLU A 101 1.44 10.76 10.46
C GLU A 101 2.38 10.66 9.24
N LYS A 102 3.06 11.76 8.92
CA LYS A 102 4.05 11.80 7.82
C LYS A 102 5.25 10.90 8.07
N GLN A 103 5.80 10.90 9.29
CA GLN A 103 6.93 10.04 9.64
C GLN A 103 6.55 8.55 9.53
N LEU A 104 5.42 8.15 10.10
CA LEU A 104 4.91 6.78 10.05
C LEU A 104 4.68 6.33 8.60
N THR A 105 4.05 7.17 7.79
CA THR A 105 3.82 6.88 6.36
C THR A 105 5.12 6.66 5.60
N ARG A 106 6.15 7.49 5.86
CA ARG A 106 7.46 7.36 5.22
C ARG A 106 8.16 6.07 5.66
N TYR A 107 8.17 5.79 6.97
CA TYR A 107 8.78 4.59 7.53
C TYR A 107 8.13 3.32 6.98
N HIS A 108 6.79 3.27 6.94
CA HIS A 108 6.04 2.15 6.37
C HIS A 108 6.41 1.89 4.90
N LYS A 109 6.40 2.93 4.06
CA LYS A 109 6.81 2.82 2.65
C LYS A 109 8.25 2.34 2.50
N GLN A 110 9.17 2.82 3.33
CA GLN A 110 10.58 2.40 3.29
C GLN A 110 10.75 0.94 3.70
N LYS A 111 10.09 0.51 4.78
CA LYS A 111 10.12 -0.87 5.25
C LYS A 111 9.51 -1.82 4.23
N LYS A 112 8.34 -1.49 3.66
CA LYS A 112 7.72 -2.27 2.59
C LYS A 112 8.66 -2.43 1.40
N ARG A 113 9.26 -1.34 0.92
CA ARG A 113 10.26 -1.38 -0.16
C ARG A 113 11.44 -2.29 0.18
N LYS A 114 12.00 -2.18 1.40
CA LYS A 114 13.13 -3.00 1.85
C LYS A 114 12.78 -4.49 1.93
N LEU A 115 11.57 -4.82 2.36
CA LEU A 115 11.11 -6.21 2.42
C LEU A 115 10.88 -6.78 1.02
N LEU A 116 10.33 -5.98 0.10
CA LEU A 116 10.18 -6.36 -1.30
C LEU A 116 11.53 -6.50 -2.04
N SER A 117 12.54 -5.70 -1.67
CA SER A 117 13.87 -5.74 -2.28
C SER A 117 14.79 -6.81 -1.69
N LYS A 118 14.54 -7.29 -0.47
CA LYS A 118 15.33 -8.36 0.18
C LYS A 118 14.96 -9.77 -0.28
N GLY A 119 13.89 -9.90 -1.07
CA GLY A 119 13.58 -11.14 -1.78
C GLY A 119 14.33 -11.29 -3.11
N ALA A 120 15.16 -10.31 -3.49
CA ALA A 120 15.96 -10.27 -4.73
C ALA A 120 17.38 -10.75 -4.50
#